data_AF-A0A0G1K8E7-F1
#
_entry.id   AF-A0A0G1K8E7-F1
#
_cell.length_a   1.000
_cell.length_b   1.000
_cell.length_c   1.000
_cell.angle_alpha   90.00
_cell.angle_beta   90.00
_cell.angle_gamma   90.00
#
_symmetry.space_group_name_H-M   'P 1'
#
loop_
_entity.id
_entity.type
_entity.pdbx_description
1 polymer ?
#
loop_
_entity_poly.entity_id
_entity_poly.type
_entity_poly.pdbx_seq_one_letter_code
_entity_poly.pdbx_strand_id
1 'polypeptide(L)'
;KDYLLNNQNADGGWAFAVGFGSDTDVTAMAVMAMMEEGMTSDDPVLVKAINFIKTNQNDDGGFHGVWDNISNANSTAWVISMIYKIRQDPETVDWSQAGGSPVTFLNSLQTLDGWFEYQLGAGNFLPVDTTAQAGIALAGGYYPVRKITYSPPAPPALPAPLPSPGMILSFPSSGGSGGGSSQIQSPPPQPEPQKSNDKSVESNPQPNQEVSEVVSEPALTSIPVESTAEPVNQPKIIGQMLVFQNPNQNTLVKTANDQAVYLLEAGRKRWVPNELILKLRFGSTPIIIVEPTILDAIPEGLEVLYPDGVYLRSKETGRIYQLRGGKKYQIMTLAAWQRLVRTERISRLIQVEEADLVWYAWEKH
;
A
#
# COMPACT_ATOMS: atom_id res chain seq x y z
N LYS A 1 16.76 17.51 10.74
CA LYS A 1 17.53 18.12 9.63
C LYS A 1 19.02 18.22 9.94
N ASP A 2 19.44 19.01 10.92
CA ASP A 2 20.86 19.29 11.21
C ASP A 2 21.71 18.03 11.43
N TYR A 3 21.15 17.01 12.09
CA TYR A 3 21.82 15.72 12.25
C TYR A 3 22.18 15.08 10.90
N LEU A 4 21.28 15.08 9.91
CA LEU A 4 21.56 14.52 8.59
C LEU A 4 22.60 15.37 7.84
N LEU A 5 22.49 16.70 7.90
CA LEU A 5 23.44 17.61 7.25
C LEU A 5 24.88 17.41 7.77
N ASN A 6 25.04 17.18 9.09
CA ASN A 6 26.35 17.00 9.70
C ASN A 6 26.94 15.59 9.54
N ASN A 7 26.17 14.64 8.99
CA ASN A 7 26.57 13.23 8.88
C ASN A 7 26.38 12.66 7.47
N GLN A 8 26.36 13.50 6.43
CA GLN A 8 26.50 13.04 5.05
C GLN A 8 27.95 12.62 4.81
N ASN A 9 28.14 11.44 4.22
CA ASN A 9 29.47 10.95 3.86
C ASN A 9 30.04 11.71 2.65
N ALA A 10 31.35 11.58 2.44
CA ALA A 10 32.05 12.27 1.36
C ALA A 10 31.55 11.89 -0.05
N ASP A 11 30.99 10.69 -0.20
CA ASP A 11 30.37 10.19 -1.43
C ASP A 11 28.95 10.76 -1.68
N GLY A 12 28.40 11.51 -0.71
CA GLY A 12 27.07 12.09 -0.79
C GLY A 12 25.95 11.24 -0.17
N GLY A 13 26.23 10.00 0.23
CA GLY A 13 25.24 9.15 0.86
C GLY A 13 25.18 9.31 2.39
N TRP A 14 24.27 8.56 3.00
CA TRP A 14 24.20 8.32 4.44
C TRP A 14 24.31 6.83 4.71
N ALA A 15 24.76 6.52 5.91
CA ALA A 15 24.92 5.17 6.41
C ALA A 15 23.94 4.90 7.57
N PHE A 16 23.65 3.63 7.81
CA PHE A 16 22.92 3.16 9.00
C PHE A 16 23.41 3.79 10.32
N ALA A 17 24.71 4.04 10.45
CA ALA A 17 25.30 4.75 11.58
C ALA A 17 26.49 5.61 11.17
N VAL A 18 26.77 6.66 11.95
CA VAL A 18 27.92 7.55 11.73
C VAL A 18 29.23 6.75 11.72
N GLY A 19 30.05 6.98 10.70
CA GLY A 19 31.33 6.30 10.52
C GLY A 19 31.27 5.01 9.69
N PHE A 20 30.08 4.59 9.25
CA PHE A 20 29.91 3.48 8.31
C PHE A 20 29.83 3.98 6.86
N GLY A 21 30.00 3.05 5.91
CA GLY A 21 29.84 3.32 4.48
C GLY A 21 28.37 3.62 4.14
N SER A 22 28.18 4.50 3.16
CA SER A 22 26.85 4.88 2.69
C SER A 22 26.08 3.70 2.11
N ASP A 23 24.77 3.70 2.30
CA ASP A 23 23.86 2.67 1.79
C ASP A 23 22.65 3.30 1.08
N THR A 24 22.12 2.60 0.07
CA THR A 24 21.06 3.14 -0.81
C THR A 24 19.75 3.36 -0.06
N ASP A 25 19.38 2.45 0.85
CA ASP A 25 18.16 2.51 1.65
C ASP A 25 18.15 3.78 2.53
N VAL A 26 19.17 3.95 3.37
CA VAL A 26 19.28 5.07 4.31
C VAL A 26 19.48 6.37 3.57
N THR A 27 20.20 6.36 2.44
CA THR A 27 20.34 7.55 1.60
C THR A 27 18.98 7.97 1.01
N ALA A 28 18.19 7.03 0.48
CA ALA A 28 16.86 7.30 -0.03
C ALA A 28 15.92 7.84 1.08
N MET A 29 15.96 7.25 2.27
CA MET A 29 15.23 7.73 3.45
C MET A 29 15.63 9.14 3.85
N ALA A 30 16.94 9.45 3.88
CA ALA A 30 17.47 10.75 4.27
C ALA A 30 17.05 11.84 3.27
N VAL A 31 17.08 11.55 1.96
CA VAL A 31 16.56 12.46 0.92
C VAL A 31 15.09 12.77 1.16
N MET A 32 14.25 11.74 1.32
CA MET A 32 12.82 11.93 1.56
C MET A 32 12.55 12.74 2.84
N ALA A 33 13.24 12.41 3.94
CA ALA A 33 13.11 13.11 5.21
C ALA A 33 13.52 14.59 5.12
N MET A 34 14.61 14.90 4.41
CA MET A 34 15.06 16.27 4.22
C MET A 34 14.13 17.09 3.33
N MET A 35 13.51 16.48 2.32
CA MET A 35 12.46 17.14 1.55
C MET A 35 11.20 17.41 2.36
N GLU A 36 10.90 16.60 3.39
CA GLU A 36 9.82 16.93 4.33
C GLU A 36 10.10 18.15 5.21
N GLU A 37 11.38 18.47 5.40
CA GLU A 37 11.86 19.67 6.10
C GLU A 37 12.04 20.87 5.14
N GLY A 38 11.43 20.81 3.96
CA GLY A 38 11.38 21.89 2.98
C GLY A 38 12.61 22.04 2.10
N MET A 39 13.53 21.07 2.09
CA MET A 39 14.60 21.04 1.10
C MET A 39 14.07 20.63 -0.28
N THR A 40 14.74 21.11 -1.32
CA THR A 40 14.42 20.84 -2.73
C THR A 40 15.49 19.95 -3.34
N SER A 41 15.14 19.16 -4.36
CA SER A 41 16.03 18.16 -4.96
C SER A 41 17.24 18.76 -5.70
N ASP A 42 17.25 20.07 -5.94
CA ASP A 42 18.35 20.85 -6.49
C ASP A 42 19.32 21.38 -5.41
N ASP A 43 19.01 21.20 -4.12
CA ASP A 43 19.96 21.53 -3.04
C ASP A 43 21.26 20.72 -3.22
N PRO A 44 22.44 21.35 -3.16
CA PRO A 44 23.72 20.66 -3.37
C PRO A 44 23.92 19.40 -2.51
N VAL A 45 23.35 19.37 -1.30
CA VAL A 45 23.37 18.19 -0.42
C VAL A 45 22.55 17.05 -1.03
N LEU A 46 21.34 17.33 -1.51
CA LEU A 46 20.47 16.31 -2.10
C LEU A 46 20.93 15.89 -3.50
N VAL A 47 21.51 16.80 -4.29
CA VAL A 47 22.11 16.48 -5.59
C VAL A 47 23.23 15.45 -5.43
N LYS A 48 24.11 15.60 -4.43
CA LYS A 48 25.16 14.62 -4.14
C LYS A 48 24.57 13.26 -3.75
N ALA A 49 23.52 13.25 -2.94
CA ALA A 49 22.84 12.03 -2.54
C ALA A 49 22.16 11.31 -3.71
N ILE A 50 21.48 12.05 -4.59
CA ILE A 50 20.85 11.51 -5.79
C ILE A 50 21.92 10.91 -6.72
N ASN A 51 23.06 11.59 -6.87
CA ASN A 51 24.18 11.06 -7.65
C ASN A 51 24.76 9.79 -7.03
N PHE A 52 24.92 9.73 -5.71
CA PHE A 52 25.31 8.50 -5.01
C PHE A 52 24.36 7.34 -5.32
N ILE A 53 23.04 7.57 -5.24
CA ILE A 53 22.07 6.52 -5.58
C ILE A 53 22.27 6.07 -7.03
N LYS A 54 22.34 7.01 -8.00
CA LYS A 54 22.52 6.66 -9.42
C LYS A 54 23.78 5.85 -9.70
N THR A 55 24.88 6.12 -8.99
CA THR A 55 26.13 5.36 -9.16
C THR A 55 26.10 3.96 -8.53
N ASN A 56 25.12 3.67 -7.66
CA ASN A 56 24.94 2.38 -7.01
C ASN A 56 23.74 1.59 -7.58
N GLN A 57 23.25 1.98 -8.76
CA GLN A 57 22.27 1.19 -9.50
C GLN A 57 22.98 0.06 -10.26
N ASN A 58 22.51 -1.17 -10.09
CA ASN A 58 23.05 -2.32 -10.80
C ASN A 58 22.54 -2.39 -12.25
N ASP A 59 23.25 -3.13 -13.11
CA ASP A 59 22.93 -3.27 -14.53
C ASP A 59 21.50 -3.79 -14.78
N ASP A 60 20.93 -4.58 -13.86
CA ASP A 60 19.56 -5.09 -13.91
C ASP A 60 18.48 -4.04 -13.59
N GLY A 61 18.89 -2.80 -13.29
CA GLY A 61 18.03 -1.68 -12.92
C GLY A 61 17.71 -1.60 -11.43
N GLY A 62 18.04 -2.63 -10.65
CA GLY A 62 17.77 -2.69 -9.21
C GLY A 62 18.85 -2.05 -8.34
N PHE A 63 18.59 -2.06 -7.03
CA PHE A 63 19.50 -1.56 -6.00
C PHE A 63 19.74 -2.61 -4.93
N HIS A 64 20.94 -2.59 -4.36
CA HIS A 64 21.36 -3.47 -3.28
C HIS A 64 21.47 -2.70 -1.95
N GLY A 65 21.40 -3.44 -0.84
CA GLY A 65 21.61 -2.91 0.49
C GLY A 65 23.10 -2.88 0.86
N VAL A 66 23.41 -2.69 2.14
CA VAL A 66 24.81 -2.57 2.62
C VAL A 66 25.57 -3.91 2.72
N TRP A 67 24.86 -5.05 2.70
CA TRP A 67 25.44 -6.36 3.06
C TRP A 67 25.90 -7.20 1.88
N ASP A 68 25.44 -6.89 0.67
CA ASP A 68 25.85 -7.51 -0.58
C ASP A 68 25.70 -6.50 -1.73
N ASN A 69 26.09 -6.91 -2.93
CA ASN A 69 25.94 -6.11 -4.15
C ASN A 69 24.79 -6.64 -5.03
N ILE A 70 23.86 -7.42 -4.47
CA ILE A 70 22.80 -8.08 -5.23
C ILE A 70 21.53 -7.25 -5.10
N SER A 71 20.95 -6.88 -6.25
CA SER A 71 19.71 -6.12 -6.28
C SER A 71 18.60 -6.85 -5.53
N ASN A 72 17.83 -6.12 -4.72
CA ASN A 72 16.73 -6.67 -3.95
C ASN A 72 15.49 -5.76 -3.97
N ALA A 73 14.33 -6.34 -3.69
CA ALA A 73 13.04 -5.64 -3.77
C ALA A 73 12.91 -4.49 -2.77
N ASN A 74 13.37 -4.67 -1.53
CA ASN A 74 13.24 -3.67 -0.47
C ASN A 74 14.04 -2.40 -0.79
N SER A 75 15.34 -2.55 -1.10
CA SER A 75 16.20 -1.43 -1.47
C SER A 75 15.71 -0.71 -2.71
N THR A 76 15.29 -1.48 -3.73
CA THR A 76 14.75 -0.90 -4.95
C THR A 76 13.44 -0.14 -4.69
N ALA A 77 12.57 -0.63 -3.81
CA ALA A 77 11.32 0.04 -3.44
C ALA A 77 11.56 1.36 -2.69
N TRP A 78 12.54 1.42 -1.78
CA TRP A 78 12.95 2.66 -1.11
C TRP A 78 13.45 3.70 -2.09
N VAL A 79 14.27 3.29 -3.06
CA VAL A 79 14.77 4.18 -4.10
C VAL A 79 13.65 4.66 -5.01
N ILE A 80 12.76 3.79 -5.48
CA ILE A 80 11.58 4.19 -6.27
C ILE A 80 10.73 5.23 -5.52
N SER A 81 10.48 5.00 -4.24
CA SER A 81 9.76 5.95 -3.39
C SER A 81 10.47 7.31 -3.33
N MET A 82 11.80 7.33 -3.21
CA MET A 82 12.57 8.56 -3.25
C MET A 82 12.48 9.26 -4.61
N ILE A 83 12.54 8.51 -5.72
CA ILE A 83 12.39 9.04 -7.09
C ILE A 83 11.06 9.78 -7.24
N TYR A 84 9.95 9.19 -6.77
CA TYR A 84 8.66 9.87 -6.77
C TYR A 84 8.64 11.09 -5.84
N LYS A 85 9.27 11.03 -4.67
CA LYS A 85 9.37 12.16 -3.73
C LYS A 85 10.08 13.37 -4.35
N ILE A 86 11.13 13.14 -5.14
CA ILE A 86 11.84 14.19 -5.90
C ILE A 86 11.12 14.60 -7.20
N ARG A 87 9.91 14.08 -7.43
CA ARG A 87 9.06 14.35 -8.60
C ARG A 87 9.67 13.92 -9.93
N GLN A 88 10.41 12.81 -9.90
CA GLN A 88 10.94 12.17 -11.10
C GLN A 88 10.20 10.87 -11.37
N ASP A 89 10.40 10.32 -12.57
CA ASP A 89 9.79 9.07 -13.01
C ASP A 89 10.87 7.96 -13.03
N PRO A 90 10.69 6.88 -12.24
CA PRO A 90 11.65 5.79 -12.14
C PRO A 90 11.75 4.93 -13.40
N GLU A 91 10.87 5.08 -14.39
CA GLU A 91 10.95 4.35 -15.67
C GLU A 91 11.71 5.13 -16.76
N THR A 92 12.21 6.32 -16.45
CA THR A 92 12.96 7.15 -17.42
C THR A 92 14.39 6.65 -17.62
N VAL A 93 14.99 7.09 -18.74
CA VAL A 93 16.41 6.81 -19.05
C VAL A 93 17.37 7.32 -17.97
N ASP A 94 16.99 8.37 -17.24
CA ASP A 94 17.79 8.96 -16.16
C ASP A 94 17.91 8.04 -14.93
N TRP A 95 17.05 7.04 -14.84
CA TRP A 95 16.98 6.03 -13.79
C TRP A 95 17.10 4.62 -14.35
N SER A 96 17.54 4.44 -15.59
CA SER A 96 17.63 3.13 -16.21
C SER A 96 19.08 2.76 -16.51
N GLN A 97 19.40 1.49 -16.32
CA GLN A 97 20.63 0.86 -16.80
C GLN A 97 20.34 0.00 -18.03
N ALA A 98 21.38 -0.59 -18.62
CA ALA A 98 21.26 -1.39 -19.84
C ALA A 98 20.28 -2.57 -19.70
N GLY A 99 20.19 -3.18 -18.52
CA GLY A 99 19.30 -4.30 -18.23
C GLY A 99 17.91 -3.91 -17.71
N GLY A 100 17.64 -2.62 -17.44
CA GLY A 100 16.30 -2.18 -17.06
C GLY A 100 16.26 -0.95 -16.14
N SER A 101 15.03 -0.62 -15.74
CA SER A 101 14.71 0.38 -14.72
C SER A 101 14.44 -0.27 -13.35
N PRO A 102 14.38 0.52 -12.26
CA PRO A 102 14.00 0.06 -10.94
C PRO A 102 12.63 -0.61 -10.92
N VAL A 103 11.68 -0.08 -11.69
CA VAL A 103 10.33 -0.64 -11.80
C VAL A 103 10.36 -1.98 -12.53
N THR A 104 11.14 -2.12 -13.62
CA THR A 104 11.26 -3.40 -14.31
C THR A 104 11.94 -4.45 -13.43
N PHE A 105 12.97 -4.06 -12.67
CA PHE A 105 13.60 -4.96 -11.70
C PHE A 105 12.60 -5.42 -10.63
N LEU A 106 11.89 -4.48 -10.00
CA LEU A 106 10.96 -4.81 -8.92
C LEU A 106 9.81 -5.71 -9.41
N ASN A 107 9.27 -5.44 -10.60
CA ASN A 107 8.26 -6.29 -11.23
C ASN A 107 8.77 -7.71 -11.55
N SER A 108 10.07 -7.87 -11.84
CA SER A 108 10.65 -9.20 -12.09
C SER A 108 10.65 -10.11 -10.85
N LEU A 109 10.54 -9.52 -9.66
CA LEU A 109 10.45 -10.22 -8.39
C LEU A 109 9.02 -10.54 -7.98
N GLN A 110 8.01 -10.06 -8.73
CA GLN A 110 6.63 -10.38 -8.45
C GLN A 110 6.37 -11.85 -8.80
N THR A 111 6.00 -12.61 -7.78
CA THR A 111 5.49 -13.95 -8.00
C THR A 111 4.09 -13.90 -8.56
N LEU A 112 3.66 -15.02 -9.10
CA LEU A 112 2.32 -15.15 -9.64
C LEU A 112 1.20 -15.10 -8.60
N ASP A 113 1.48 -15.54 -7.38
CA ASP A 113 0.56 -15.36 -6.25
C ASP A 113 0.48 -13.87 -5.80
N GLY A 114 1.18 -12.96 -6.49
CA GLY A 114 1.07 -11.51 -6.36
C GLY A 114 2.00 -10.88 -5.32
N TRP A 115 2.67 -11.69 -4.50
CA TRP A 115 3.67 -11.23 -3.52
C TRP A 115 5.05 -11.12 -4.17
N PHE A 116 5.94 -10.35 -3.56
CA PHE A 116 7.28 -10.06 -4.09
C PHE A 116 8.35 -10.85 -3.35
N GLU A 117 9.24 -11.50 -4.10
CA GLU A 117 10.47 -12.09 -3.56
C GLU A 117 11.45 -10.99 -3.13
N TYR A 118 12.27 -11.28 -2.12
CA TYR A 118 13.36 -10.38 -1.71
C TYR A 118 14.40 -10.23 -2.84
N GLN A 119 14.82 -11.36 -3.40
CA GLN A 119 15.73 -11.51 -4.53
C GLN A 119 15.20 -12.64 -5.41
N LEU A 120 15.60 -12.67 -6.68
CA LEU A 120 15.12 -13.67 -7.63
C LEU A 120 15.45 -15.09 -7.13
N GLY A 121 14.42 -15.91 -6.91
CA GLY A 121 14.59 -17.28 -6.44
C GLY A 121 14.91 -17.42 -4.95
N ALA A 122 14.82 -16.35 -4.16
CA ALA A 122 14.97 -16.41 -2.70
C ALA A 122 13.79 -17.11 -2.01
N GLY A 123 12.65 -17.26 -2.68
CA GLY A 123 11.45 -17.82 -2.11
C GLY A 123 10.87 -16.94 -1.00
N ASN A 124 10.13 -17.59 -0.09
CA ASN A 124 9.28 -16.91 0.88
C ASN A 124 10.04 -16.49 2.16
N PHE A 125 11.06 -15.64 2.03
CA PHE A 125 11.93 -15.25 3.15
C PHE A 125 11.34 -14.11 4.00
N LEU A 126 10.81 -13.04 3.38
CA LEU A 126 10.27 -11.84 4.04
C LEU A 126 9.03 -11.25 3.34
N PRO A 127 8.02 -12.07 2.99
CA PRO A 127 6.99 -11.70 2.01
C PRO A 127 6.20 -10.46 2.40
N VAL A 128 5.83 -10.28 3.67
CA VAL A 128 4.91 -9.20 4.08
C VAL A 128 5.58 -7.84 3.95
N ASP A 129 6.81 -7.71 4.44
CA ASP A 129 7.55 -6.44 4.40
C ASP A 129 7.95 -6.08 2.97
N THR A 130 8.54 -7.04 2.25
CA THR A 130 8.93 -6.86 0.85
C THR A 130 7.72 -6.50 -0.02
N THR A 131 6.60 -7.21 0.12
CA THR A 131 5.38 -6.92 -0.65
C THR A 131 4.77 -5.58 -0.26
N ALA A 132 4.79 -5.19 1.02
CA ALA A 132 4.27 -3.90 1.46
C ALA A 132 5.07 -2.72 0.87
N GLN A 133 6.40 -2.80 0.94
CA GLN A 133 7.28 -1.76 0.39
C GLN A 133 7.18 -1.70 -1.14
N ALA A 134 7.19 -2.86 -1.81
CA ALA A 134 6.99 -2.94 -3.25
C ALA A 134 5.64 -2.36 -3.68
N GLY A 135 4.57 -2.67 -2.94
CA GLY A 135 3.23 -2.13 -3.19
C GLY A 135 3.16 -0.62 -3.06
N ILE A 136 3.81 -0.01 -2.06
CA ILE A 136 3.88 1.44 -1.91
C ILE A 136 4.63 2.06 -3.11
N ALA A 137 5.79 1.51 -3.45
CA ALA A 137 6.60 1.99 -4.56
C ALA A 137 5.87 1.92 -5.90
N LEU A 138 5.29 0.76 -6.25
CA LEU A 138 4.60 0.55 -7.53
C LEU A 138 3.28 1.33 -7.63
N ALA A 139 2.69 1.72 -6.49
CA ALA A 139 1.54 2.62 -6.46
C ALA A 139 1.91 4.12 -6.66
N GLY A 140 3.19 4.45 -6.87
CA GLY A 140 3.65 5.84 -6.96
C GLY A 140 3.79 6.52 -5.60
N GLY A 141 3.77 5.76 -4.51
CA GLY A 141 3.82 6.26 -3.15
C GLY A 141 5.23 6.56 -2.65
N TYR A 142 5.32 7.38 -1.61
CA TYR A 142 6.58 7.68 -0.92
C TYR A 142 6.36 8.00 0.55
N TYR A 143 7.42 7.96 1.34
CA TYR A 143 7.36 8.12 2.79
C TYR A 143 7.61 9.58 3.23
N PRO A 144 6.95 10.04 4.31
CA PRO A 144 5.83 9.40 4.98
C PRO A 144 4.58 9.38 4.10
N VAL A 145 3.88 8.25 4.06
CA VAL A 145 2.63 8.08 3.28
C VAL A 145 1.46 8.91 3.83
N ARG A 146 1.55 9.33 5.10
CA ARG A 146 0.59 10.21 5.76
C ARG A 146 1.27 11.00 6.88
N LYS A 147 1.05 12.31 6.94
CA LYS A 147 1.39 13.15 8.10
C LYS A 147 0.17 13.27 9.02
N ILE A 148 0.36 13.04 10.31
CA ILE A 148 -0.67 13.24 11.34
C ILE A 148 -0.17 14.35 12.26
N THR A 149 -0.94 15.43 12.37
CA THR A 149 -0.64 16.51 13.31
C THR A 149 -1.13 16.09 14.69
N TYR A 150 -0.21 15.82 15.60
CA TYR A 150 -0.55 15.59 17.01
C TYR A 150 -0.50 16.93 17.75
N SER A 151 -1.64 17.38 18.28
CA SER A 151 -1.69 18.46 19.25
C SER A 151 -1.76 17.83 20.65
N PRO A 152 -0.65 17.79 21.40
CA PRO A 152 -0.70 17.33 22.78
C PRO A 152 -1.68 18.18 23.60
N PRO A 153 -2.44 17.60 24.53
CA PRO A 153 -3.25 18.37 25.45
C PRO A 153 -2.36 19.35 26.23
N ALA A 154 -2.91 20.53 26.55
CA ALA A 154 -2.21 21.52 27.35
C ALA A 154 -1.74 20.86 28.67
N PRO A 155 -0.52 21.18 29.15
CA PRO A 155 -0.08 20.75 30.47
C PRO A 155 -1.14 21.11 31.52
N PRO A 156 -1.32 20.30 32.57
CA PRO A 156 -2.18 20.69 33.68
C PRO A 156 -1.78 22.09 34.16
N ALA A 157 -2.76 22.97 34.33
CA ALA A 157 -2.50 24.29 34.90
C ALA A 157 -1.74 24.10 36.23
N LEU A 158 -0.61 24.78 36.38
CA LEU A 158 0.08 24.81 37.67
C LEU A 158 -0.92 25.29 38.73
N PRO A 159 -0.98 24.66 39.92
CA PRO A 159 -1.81 25.17 40.99
C PRO A 159 -1.42 26.62 41.27
N ALA A 160 -2.44 27.47 41.51
CA ALA A 160 -2.22 28.87 41.82
C ALA A 160 -1.18 29.02 42.95
N PRO A 161 -0.31 30.04 42.93
CA PRO A 161 0.61 30.30 44.01
C PRO A 161 -0.16 30.33 45.33
N LEU A 162 0.32 29.61 46.35
CA LEU A 162 -0.26 29.69 47.69
C LEU A 162 -0.31 31.16 48.11
N PRO A 163 -1.43 31.65 48.66
CA PRO A 163 -1.52 33.01 49.17
C PRO A 163 -0.41 33.23 50.20
N SER A 164 0.30 34.35 50.09
CA SER A 164 1.35 34.73 51.05
C SER A 164 0.77 34.72 52.47
N PRO A 165 1.51 34.21 53.49
CA PRO A 165 0.99 34.15 54.86
C PRO A 165 0.77 35.55 55.39
N GLY A 166 -0.48 36.01 55.39
CA GLY A 166 -0.76 37.40 55.72
C GLY A 166 -2.23 37.79 55.58
N MET A 167 -3.15 37.03 56.17
CA MET A 167 -4.38 37.63 56.70
C MET A 167 -4.97 36.73 57.78
N ILE A 168 -4.92 37.26 59.00
CA ILE A 168 -5.50 36.71 60.22
C ILE A 168 -7.02 36.79 60.10
N LEU A 169 -7.73 35.68 60.28
CA LEU A 169 -9.15 35.69 60.61
C LEU A 169 -9.35 34.99 61.96
N SER A 170 -9.89 35.77 62.89
CA SER A 170 -10.05 35.52 64.31
C SER A 170 -11.01 34.36 64.63
N PHE A 171 -10.69 33.65 65.72
CA PHE A 171 -11.46 32.56 66.33
C PHE A 171 -12.81 33.01 66.90
N PRO A 172 -13.68 32.03 67.24
CA PRO A 172 -14.13 31.94 68.61
C PRO A 172 -13.75 30.62 69.28
N SER A 173 -13.38 30.77 70.55
CA SER A 173 -12.90 29.77 71.51
C SER A 173 -14.06 29.05 72.19
N SER A 174 -13.96 27.73 72.28
CA SER A 174 -14.53 26.87 73.33
C SER A 174 -13.84 25.51 73.18
N GLY A 175 -13.16 24.87 74.11
CA GLY A 175 -13.01 25.00 75.55
C GLY A 175 -12.76 23.55 76.04
N GLY A 176 -11.73 23.32 76.86
CA GLY A 176 -11.64 22.10 77.68
C GLY A 176 -10.60 21.04 77.29
N SER A 177 -9.38 21.24 77.79
CA SER A 177 -8.54 20.32 78.61
C SER A 177 -8.58 18.79 78.37
N GLY A 178 -7.38 18.20 78.23
CA GLY A 178 -7.08 16.91 78.85
C GLY A 178 -6.16 15.94 78.09
N GLY A 179 -4.83 16.04 78.36
CA GLY A 179 -3.92 14.92 78.64
C GLY A 179 -3.62 13.84 77.58
N GLY A 180 -2.32 13.54 77.38
CA GLY A 180 -1.87 12.22 76.93
C GLY A 180 -0.79 12.21 75.86
N SER A 181 0.46 12.19 76.29
CA SER A 181 1.65 11.87 75.49
C SER A 181 1.66 10.41 75.00
N SER A 182 2.01 10.15 73.74
CA SER A 182 3.13 9.26 73.35
C SER A 182 3.12 8.82 71.88
N GLN A 183 4.31 8.94 71.29
CA GLN A 183 4.99 8.03 70.36
C GLN A 183 4.50 7.83 68.91
N ILE A 184 5.47 8.12 68.04
CA ILE A 184 5.63 7.74 66.64
C ILE A 184 5.71 6.22 66.53
N GLN A 185 4.84 5.61 65.71
CA GLN A 185 5.05 4.31 65.08
C GLN A 185 4.28 4.25 63.75
N SER A 186 4.99 4.02 62.65
CA SER A 186 4.43 3.64 61.36
C SER A 186 4.00 2.17 61.39
N PRO A 187 2.92 1.79 60.67
CA PRO A 187 3.04 0.63 59.76
C PRO A 187 2.06 0.71 58.54
N PRO A 188 1.91 -0.31 57.67
CA PRO A 188 2.87 -0.94 56.76
C PRO A 188 2.27 -1.02 55.30
N PRO A 189 2.84 -1.75 54.31
CA PRO A 189 2.65 -1.48 52.87
C PRO A 189 1.42 -2.16 52.22
N GLN A 190 1.07 -1.67 51.02
CA GLN A 190 0.01 -2.16 50.11
C GLN A 190 0.16 -3.64 49.72
N PRO A 191 -0.96 -4.35 49.46
CA PRO A 191 -0.95 -5.63 48.75
C PRO A 191 -1.13 -5.49 47.23
N GLU A 192 -0.40 -6.33 46.49
CA GLU A 192 -0.49 -6.57 45.04
C GLU A 192 -1.74 -7.38 44.61
N PRO A 193 -2.11 -7.35 43.31
CA PRO A 193 -3.43 -7.79 42.83
C PRO A 193 -3.52 -9.30 42.53
N GLN A 194 -4.67 -9.90 42.89
CA GLN A 194 -5.04 -11.27 42.51
C GLN A 194 -5.79 -11.34 41.17
N LYS A 195 -5.42 -12.32 40.36
CA LYS A 195 -6.15 -12.81 39.17
C LYS A 195 -7.39 -13.60 39.57
N SER A 196 -8.49 -13.43 38.85
CA SER A 196 -9.49 -14.49 38.67
C SER A 196 -10.10 -14.47 37.26
N ASN A 197 -10.18 -15.66 36.68
CA ASN A 197 -11.03 -16.00 35.54
C ASN A 197 -12.49 -16.07 36.01
N ASP A 198 -13.47 -15.73 35.18
CA ASP A 198 -14.42 -16.70 34.62
C ASP A 198 -15.34 -16.10 33.54
N LYS A 199 -15.93 -16.99 32.74
CA LYS A 199 -16.72 -16.80 31.52
C LYS A 199 -18.19 -16.36 31.74
N SER A 200 -18.77 -15.94 30.60
CA SER A 200 -20.18 -16.05 30.15
C SER A 200 -21.20 -15.06 30.73
N VAL A 201 -21.92 -14.33 29.86
CA VAL A 201 -23.21 -14.70 29.22
C VAL A 201 -23.70 -13.54 28.34
N GLU A 202 -24.32 -13.94 27.25
CA GLU A 202 -24.96 -13.23 26.15
C GLU A 202 -26.27 -12.51 26.57
N SER A 203 -26.59 -11.34 26.00
CA SER A 203 -27.99 -10.94 25.76
C SER A 203 -28.12 -9.81 24.73
N ASN A 204 -29.04 -10.07 23.79
CA ASN A 204 -29.52 -9.22 22.69
C ASN A 204 -30.42 -8.09 23.22
N PRO A 205 -30.68 -7.02 22.44
CA PRO A 205 -32.05 -6.90 21.92
C PRO A 205 -32.16 -6.31 20.49
N GLN A 206 -33.28 -6.66 19.85
CA GLN A 206 -33.72 -6.25 18.51
C GLN A 206 -35.00 -5.35 18.64
N PRO A 207 -35.70 -4.95 17.56
CA PRO A 207 -35.63 -3.66 16.86
C PRO A 207 -36.93 -2.80 16.93
N ASN A 208 -36.93 -1.59 16.38
CA ASN A 208 -38.12 -0.79 15.99
C ASN A 208 -37.68 0.31 15.00
N GLN A 209 -38.49 0.90 14.11
CA GLN A 209 -39.63 0.52 13.28
C GLN A 209 -39.72 1.63 12.21
N GLU A 210 -40.22 1.32 11.00
CA GLU A 210 -40.42 2.25 9.88
C GLU A 210 -41.43 3.37 10.20
N VAL A 211 -41.22 4.56 9.62
CA VAL A 211 -42.31 5.45 9.20
C VAL A 211 -41.96 6.07 7.85
N SER A 212 -42.84 5.81 6.88
CA SER A 212 -42.91 6.36 5.54
C SER A 212 -43.83 7.59 5.50
N GLU A 213 -43.44 8.66 4.80
CA GLU A 213 -44.38 9.72 4.40
C GLU A 213 -43.99 10.29 3.02
N VAL A 214 -44.99 10.33 2.12
CA VAL A 214 -44.93 10.77 0.72
C VAL A 214 -45.84 11.98 0.58
N VAL A 215 -45.36 13.15 0.16
CA VAL A 215 -46.22 14.25 -0.35
C VAL A 215 -45.48 15.14 -1.38
N SER A 216 -45.92 14.99 -2.64
CA SER A 216 -46.08 15.92 -3.80
C SER A 216 -45.12 17.08 -4.13
N GLU A 217 -44.72 17.13 -5.41
CA GLU A 217 -44.21 18.31 -6.15
C GLU A 217 -45.33 19.33 -6.50
N PRO A 218 -44.95 20.61 -6.76
CA PRO A 218 -45.28 21.15 -8.08
C PRO A 218 -44.21 22.09 -8.72
N ALA A 219 -44.12 21.97 -10.05
CA ALA A 219 -43.89 22.96 -11.11
C ALA A 219 -42.71 23.98 -11.03
N LEU A 220 -41.81 23.87 -12.02
CA LEU A 220 -40.72 24.80 -12.35
C LEU A 220 -41.17 25.93 -13.29
N THR A 221 -40.83 27.17 -12.93
CA THR A 221 -40.67 28.32 -13.84
C THR A 221 -39.37 29.08 -13.52
N SER A 222 -38.38 29.01 -14.44
CA SER A 222 -37.54 30.10 -15.00
C SER A 222 -37.12 31.29 -14.09
N ILE A 223 -35.88 31.82 -13.94
CA ILE A 223 -34.50 31.71 -14.51
C ILE A 223 -33.52 32.35 -13.45
N PRO A 224 -32.22 32.65 -13.70
CA PRO A 224 -31.05 32.05 -13.07
C PRO A 224 -30.31 32.95 -12.04
N VAL A 225 -29.31 32.39 -11.36
CA VAL A 225 -27.91 32.87 -11.22
C VAL A 225 -27.26 32.17 -10.02
N GLU A 226 -26.35 31.26 -10.36
CA GLU A 226 -25.05 31.01 -9.73
C GLU A 226 -25.00 30.64 -8.23
N SER A 227 -24.93 29.33 -7.95
CA SER A 227 -24.00 28.74 -6.97
C SER A 227 -24.13 27.21 -6.95
N THR A 228 -22.99 26.56 -6.73
CA THR A 228 -22.78 25.19 -6.21
C THR A 228 -22.68 23.99 -7.17
N ALA A 229 -21.52 23.34 -7.05
CA ALA A 229 -21.20 21.92 -7.23
C ALA A 229 -21.30 21.31 -8.64
N GLU A 230 -20.16 21.22 -9.33
CA GLU A 230 -19.97 20.22 -10.39
C GLU A 230 -20.05 18.79 -9.80
N PRO A 231 -20.67 17.81 -10.51
CA PRO A 231 -20.76 16.43 -10.05
C PRO A 231 -19.37 15.77 -10.00
N VAL A 232 -19.07 15.10 -8.88
CA VAL A 232 -17.79 14.48 -8.49
C VAL A 232 -17.34 13.31 -9.40
N ASN A 233 -17.89 13.16 -10.61
CA ASN A 233 -17.65 11.97 -11.45
C ASN A 233 -17.54 12.24 -12.97
N GLN A 234 -17.17 13.44 -13.38
CA GLN A 234 -16.81 13.68 -14.79
C GLN A 234 -15.28 13.67 -14.99
N PRO A 235 -14.76 12.93 -15.99
CA PRO A 235 -13.34 12.92 -16.29
C PRO A 235 -12.90 14.33 -16.73
N LYS A 236 -11.89 14.89 -16.06
CA LYS A 236 -11.32 16.19 -16.43
C LYS A 236 -10.01 15.95 -17.18
N ILE A 237 -9.95 16.43 -18.43
CA ILE A 237 -8.72 16.42 -19.22
C ILE A 237 -7.85 17.57 -18.70
N ILE A 238 -6.81 17.24 -17.93
CA ILE A 238 -5.74 18.18 -17.60
C ILE A 238 -4.46 17.57 -18.18
N GLY A 239 -3.87 18.27 -19.16
CA GLY A 239 -2.51 18.05 -19.68
C GLY A 239 -1.98 16.62 -19.63
N GLN A 240 -2.33 15.82 -20.64
CA GLN A 240 -1.70 14.53 -20.99
C GLN A 240 -1.71 13.39 -19.96
N MET A 241 -2.46 13.47 -18.86
CA MET A 241 -2.70 12.30 -18.02
C MET A 241 -4.18 12.22 -17.64
N LEU A 242 -4.84 11.10 -17.98
CA LEU A 242 -6.12 10.76 -17.38
C LEU A 242 -5.89 10.50 -15.89
N VAL A 243 -6.20 11.48 -15.05
CA VAL A 243 -6.27 11.27 -13.60
C VAL A 243 -7.70 10.89 -13.26
N PHE A 244 -7.99 9.58 -13.13
CA PHE A 244 -9.17 9.15 -12.40
C PHE A 244 -8.94 9.48 -10.92
N GLN A 245 -9.88 10.18 -10.28
CA GLN A 245 -9.79 10.66 -8.89
C GLN A 245 -9.73 9.54 -7.83
N ASN A 246 -9.50 8.29 -8.22
CA ASN A 246 -9.29 7.19 -7.31
C ASN A 246 -8.20 6.23 -7.86
N PRO A 247 -6.91 6.50 -7.59
CA PRO A 247 -5.79 5.69 -8.09
C PRO A 247 -5.63 4.34 -7.38
N ASN A 248 -6.57 3.97 -6.49
CA ASN A 248 -6.58 2.66 -5.86
C ASN A 248 -7.33 1.64 -6.74
N GLN A 249 -6.56 1.06 -7.67
CA GLN A 249 -6.59 -0.36 -8.10
C GLN A 249 -7.86 -0.87 -8.82
N ASN A 250 -7.67 -1.27 -10.09
CA ASN A 250 -8.58 -2.08 -10.94
C ASN A 250 -9.63 -1.33 -11.78
N THR A 251 -9.25 -0.24 -12.46
CA THR A 251 -10.16 0.42 -13.41
C THR A 251 -10.20 -0.36 -14.73
N LEU A 252 -11.38 -0.86 -15.10
CA LEU A 252 -11.61 -1.50 -16.40
C LEU A 252 -12.14 -0.47 -17.40
N VAL A 253 -11.54 -0.43 -18.58
CA VAL A 253 -11.94 0.46 -19.67
C VAL A 253 -12.16 -0.30 -20.96
N LYS A 254 -13.02 0.23 -21.83
CA LYS A 254 -13.17 -0.19 -23.22
C LYS A 254 -13.57 0.99 -24.10
N THR A 255 -13.47 0.85 -25.42
CA THR A 255 -14.08 1.81 -26.34
C THR A 255 -15.54 1.42 -26.63
N ALA A 256 -16.34 2.37 -27.10
CA ALA A 256 -17.78 2.14 -27.31
C ALA A 256 -18.07 1.05 -28.36
N ASN A 257 -17.19 0.90 -29.35
CA ASN A 257 -17.39 0.03 -30.52
C ASN A 257 -16.53 -1.24 -30.49
N ASP A 258 -15.72 -1.43 -29.46
CA ASP A 258 -14.82 -2.59 -29.33
C ASP A 258 -15.29 -3.53 -28.19
N GLN A 259 -15.04 -4.81 -28.38
CA GLN A 259 -15.23 -5.85 -27.36
C GLN A 259 -13.99 -6.00 -26.47
N ALA A 260 -12.83 -5.49 -26.89
CA ALA A 260 -11.61 -5.53 -26.10
C ALA A 260 -11.76 -4.70 -24.81
N VAL A 261 -11.50 -5.36 -23.68
CA VAL A 261 -11.50 -4.73 -22.35
C VAL A 261 -10.05 -4.64 -21.88
N TYR A 262 -9.71 -3.49 -21.29
CA TYR A 262 -8.38 -3.23 -20.75
C TYR A 262 -8.46 -2.90 -19.27
N LEU A 263 -7.52 -3.42 -18.50
CA LEU A 263 -7.25 -2.98 -17.14
C LEU A 263 -6.27 -1.80 -17.21
N LEU A 264 -6.62 -0.69 -16.57
CA LEU A 264 -5.69 0.41 -16.32
C LEU A 264 -4.99 0.17 -14.98
N GLU A 265 -3.69 -0.06 -15.04
CA GLU A 265 -2.86 -0.36 -13.88
C GLU A 265 -1.45 0.19 -14.11
N ALA A 266 -0.90 0.87 -13.11
CA ALA A 266 0.44 1.48 -13.18
C ALA A 266 0.68 2.33 -14.45
N GLY A 267 -0.32 3.13 -14.86
CA GLY A 267 -0.22 4.00 -16.03
C GLY A 267 -0.25 3.28 -17.39
N ARG A 268 -0.47 1.96 -17.42
CA ARG A 268 -0.50 1.14 -18.64
C ARG A 268 -1.89 0.55 -18.88
N LYS A 269 -2.20 0.26 -20.14
CA LYS A 269 -3.38 -0.52 -20.54
C LYS A 269 -2.98 -1.98 -20.72
N ARG A 270 -3.60 -2.87 -19.94
CA ARG A 270 -3.35 -4.32 -19.98
C ARG A 270 -4.57 -5.01 -20.58
N TRP A 271 -4.39 -5.69 -21.70
CA TRP A 271 -5.50 -6.36 -22.40
C TRP A 271 -6.05 -7.52 -21.57
N VAL A 272 -7.37 -7.65 -21.49
CA VAL A 272 -8.06 -8.80 -20.88
C VAL A 272 -8.52 -9.75 -22.00
N PRO A 273 -7.87 -10.91 -22.19
CA PRO A 273 -8.06 -11.73 -23.38
C PRO A 273 -9.45 -12.33 -23.57
N ASN A 274 -10.15 -12.64 -22.47
CA ASN A 274 -11.48 -13.23 -22.54
C ASN A 274 -12.37 -12.88 -21.34
N GLU A 275 -13.67 -13.07 -21.53
CA GLU A 275 -14.71 -12.75 -20.52
C GLU A 275 -14.58 -13.61 -19.26
N LEU A 276 -13.96 -14.79 -19.36
CA LEU A 276 -13.80 -15.69 -18.21
C LEU A 276 -12.75 -15.15 -17.25
N ILE A 277 -11.62 -14.64 -17.75
CA ILE A 277 -10.62 -13.92 -16.96
C ILE A 277 -11.26 -12.68 -16.33
N LEU A 278 -12.04 -11.93 -17.12
CA LEU A 278 -12.75 -10.74 -16.64
C LEU A 278 -13.64 -11.06 -15.43
N LYS A 279 -14.49 -12.09 -15.54
CA LYS A 279 -15.40 -12.53 -14.47
C LYS A 279 -14.65 -13.08 -13.26
N LEU A 280 -13.58 -13.86 -13.48
CA LEU A 280 -12.83 -14.49 -12.39
C LEU A 280 -12.02 -13.50 -11.57
N ARG A 281 -11.41 -12.50 -12.22
CA ARG A 281 -10.56 -11.51 -11.52
C ARG A 281 -11.32 -10.30 -11.02
N PHE A 282 -12.31 -9.84 -11.77
CA PHE A 282 -12.96 -8.56 -11.51
C PHE A 282 -14.45 -8.69 -11.19
N GLY A 283 -15.06 -9.88 -11.35
CA GLY A 283 -16.44 -10.11 -10.96
C GLY A 283 -17.40 -9.11 -11.62
N SER A 284 -18.05 -8.30 -10.79
CA SER A 284 -19.03 -7.28 -11.20
C SER A 284 -18.45 -5.87 -11.33
N THR A 285 -17.13 -5.71 -11.40
CA THR A 285 -16.49 -4.40 -11.54
C THR A 285 -17.00 -3.67 -12.79
N PRO A 286 -17.42 -2.40 -12.68
CA PRO A 286 -17.94 -1.65 -13.80
C PRO A 286 -16.85 -1.38 -14.84
N ILE A 287 -17.23 -1.45 -16.12
CA ILE A 287 -16.36 -1.11 -17.25
C ILE A 287 -16.70 0.29 -17.74
N ILE A 288 -15.71 1.17 -17.74
CA ILE A 288 -15.85 2.55 -18.19
C ILE A 288 -15.64 2.62 -19.70
N ILE A 289 -16.49 3.38 -20.39
CA ILE A 289 -16.32 3.64 -21.82
C ILE A 289 -15.46 4.88 -21.99
N VAL A 290 -14.40 4.77 -22.80
CA VAL A 290 -13.46 5.85 -23.11
C VAL A 290 -13.32 6.06 -24.62
N GLU A 291 -12.91 7.25 -25.03
CA GLU A 291 -12.62 7.57 -26.43
C GLU A 291 -11.40 6.77 -26.93
N PRO A 292 -11.38 6.33 -28.21
CA PRO A 292 -10.24 5.58 -28.75
C PRO A 292 -8.91 6.32 -28.64
N THR A 293 -8.89 7.63 -28.91
CA THR A 293 -7.67 8.47 -28.83
C THR A 293 -7.07 8.51 -27.44
N ILE A 294 -7.92 8.42 -26.41
CA ILE A 294 -7.50 8.38 -25.01
C ILE A 294 -6.88 7.02 -24.71
N LEU A 295 -7.48 5.93 -25.16
CA LEU A 295 -6.96 4.58 -24.94
C LEU A 295 -5.65 4.36 -25.72
N ASP A 296 -5.50 4.93 -26.91
CA ASP A 296 -4.30 4.83 -27.73
C ASP A 296 -3.11 5.62 -27.16
N ALA A 297 -3.38 6.67 -26.37
CA ALA A 297 -2.35 7.44 -25.68
C ALA A 297 -1.74 6.70 -24.47
N ILE A 298 -2.39 5.63 -23.98
CA ILE A 298 -1.93 4.86 -22.82
C ILE A 298 -0.96 3.76 -23.30
N PRO A 299 0.27 3.68 -22.75
CA PRO A 299 1.22 2.63 -23.09
C PRO A 299 0.68 1.23 -22.83
N GLU A 300 1.04 0.28 -23.68
CA GLU A 300 0.66 -1.12 -23.48
C GLU A 300 1.41 -1.74 -22.29
N GLY A 301 0.71 -2.61 -21.57
CA GLY A 301 1.26 -3.49 -20.55
C GLY A 301 0.91 -4.95 -20.85
N LEU A 302 1.50 -5.87 -20.10
CA LEU A 302 1.26 -7.30 -20.26
C LEU A 302 -0.21 -7.66 -20.13
N GLU A 303 -0.68 -8.65 -20.89
CA GLU A 303 -2.07 -9.10 -20.76
C GLU A 303 -2.42 -9.57 -19.34
N VAL A 304 -3.70 -9.50 -19.02
CA VAL A 304 -4.27 -10.02 -17.79
C VAL A 304 -4.61 -11.48 -18.02
N LEU A 305 -3.87 -12.40 -17.40
CA LEU A 305 -4.07 -13.85 -17.53
C LEU A 305 -4.99 -14.40 -16.43
N TYR A 306 -5.42 -15.67 -16.48
CA TYR A 306 -6.15 -16.31 -15.36
C TYR A 306 -5.39 -16.22 -14.03
N PRO A 307 -6.10 -16.12 -12.88
CA PRO A 307 -5.50 -16.09 -11.56
C PRO A 307 -4.83 -17.41 -11.19
N ASP A 308 -3.80 -17.36 -10.35
CA ASP A 308 -3.14 -18.54 -9.85
C ASP A 308 -4.00 -19.42 -8.96
N GLY A 309 -3.58 -20.68 -8.86
CA GLY A 309 -4.26 -21.70 -8.06
C GLY A 309 -5.55 -22.22 -8.71
N VAL A 310 -5.94 -21.69 -9.87
CA VAL A 310 -7.06 -22.23 -10.64
C VAL A 310 -6.67 -23.50 -11.38
N TYR A 311 -7.68 -24.36 -11.58
CA TYR A 311 -7.55 -25.56 -12.39
C TYR A 311 -8.27 -25.35 -13.71
N LEU A 312 -7.51 -25.36 -14.80
CA LEU A 312 -8.02 -25.24 -16.16
C LEU A 312 -8.17 -26.61 -16.79
N ARG A 313 -9.27 -26.83 -17.52
CA ARG A 313 -9.51 -28.02 -18.32
C ARG A 313 -9.59 -27.63 -19.78
N SER A 314 -8.70 -28.19 -20.60
CA SER A 314 -8.78 -28.09 -22.05
C SER A 314 -10.03 -28.83 -22.55
N LYS A 315 -10.87 -28.15 -23.33
CA LYS A 315 -12.06 -28.76 -23.96
C LYS A 315 -11.66 -29.78 -25.03
N GLU A 316 -10.56 -29.54 -25.73
CA GLU A 316 -10.07 -30.40 -26.82
C GLU A 316 -9.45 -31.70 -26.30
N THR A 317 -8.52 -31.58 -25.34
CA THR A 317 -7.73 -32.73 -24.89
C THR A 317 -8.27 -33.38 -23.61
N GLY A 318 -9.15 -32.67 -22.88
CA GLY A 318 -9.64 -33.10 -21.57
C GLY A 318 -8.55 -33.14 -20.48
N ARG A 319 -7.37 -32.59 -20.76
CA ARG A 319 -6.27 -32.47 -19.80
C ARG A 319 -6.55 -31.35 -18.80
N ILE A 320 -6.10 -31.57 -17.57
CA ILE A 320 -6.24 -30.62 -16.48
C ILE A 320 -4.88 -30.03 -16.15
N TYR A 321 -4.86 -28.70 -16.09
CA TYR A 321 -3.71 -27.89 -15.78
C TYR A 321 -3.99 -27.12 -14.50
N GLN A 322 -2.99 -26.99 -13.63
CA GLN A 322 -3.00 -26.01 -12.55
C GLN A 322 -2.09 -24.86 -12.92
N LEU A 323 -2.58 -23.64 -12.70
CA LEU A 323 -1.77 -22.45 -12.83
C LEU A 323 -1.04 -22.14 -11.52
N ARG A 324 0.27 -21.95 -11.64
CA ARG A 324 1.17 -21.47 -10.58
C ARG A 324 2.31 -20.74 -11.28
N GLY A 325 2.83 -19.64 -10.73
CA GLY A 325 4.20 -19.21 -11.08
C GLY A 325 4.45 -18.72 -12.53
N GLY A 326 3.45 -18.61 -13.39
CA GLY A 326 3.52 -18.07 -14.76
C GLY A 326 2.96 -19.07 -15.74
N LYS A 327 2.71 -20.27 -15.22
CA LYS A 327 3.01 -21.51 -15.89
C LYS A 327 1.85 -22.45 -15.70
N LYS A 328 1.63 -23.28 -16.72
CA LYS A 328 0.64 -24.35 -16.67
C LYS A 328 1.33 -25.67 -16.32
N TYR A 329 0.90 -26.27 -15.23
CA TYR A 329 1.37 -27.58 -14.79
C TYR A 329 0.31 -28.63 -15.12
N GLN A 330 0.63 -29.57 -16.01
CA GLN A 330 -0.28 -30.67 -16.31
C GLN A 330 -0.33 -31.63 -15.11
N ILE A 331 -1.52 -31.83 -14.55
CA ILE A 331 -1.68 -32.72 -13.41
C ILE A 331 -2.09 -34.11 -13.88
N MET A 332 -3.22 -34.21 -14.60
CA MET A 332 -3.79 -35.49 -15.02
C MET A 332 -4.92 -35.30 -16.05
N THR A 333 -5.51 -36.42 -16.48
CA THR A 333 -6.71 -36.43 -17.34
C THR A 333 -7.99 -36.34 -16.53
N LEU A 334 -9.10 -35.90 -17.14
CA LEU A 334 -10.41 -35.87 -16.49
C LEU A 334 -10.81 -37.23 -15.87
N ALA A 335 -10.57 -38.33 -16.58
CA ALA A 335 -10.92 -39.67 -16.09
C ALA A 335 -10.10 -40.07 -14.84
N ALA A 336 -8.83 -39.64 -14.75
CA ALA A 336 -8.01 -39.84 -13.55
C ALA A 336 -8.46 -38.93 -12.40
N TRP A 337 -8.81 -37.67 -12.70
CA TRP A 337 -9.31 -36.69 -11.73
C TRP A 337 -10.61 -37.16 -11.06
N GLN A 338 -11.56 -37.66 -11.85
CA GLN A 338 -12.84 -38.19 -11.36
C GLN A 338 -12.69 -39.41 -10.44
N ARG A 339 -11.60 -40.18 -10.56
CA ARG A 339 -11.32 -41.35 -9.72
C ARG A 339 -10.67 -41.02 -8.38
N LEU A 340 -9.93 -39.91 -8.31
CA LEU A 340 -9.14 -39.50 -7.14
C LEU A 340 -9.87 -38.57 -6.18
N VAL A 341 -10.80 -37.74 -6.67
CA VAL A 341 -11.44 -36.70 -5.85
C VAL A 341 -12.79 -37.18 -5.32
N ARG A 342 -12.86 -37.60 -4.06
CA ARG A 342 -14.13 -37.71 -3.31
C ARG A 342 -14.61 -36.30 -2.96
N THR A 343 -15.77 -35.90 -3.50
CA THR A 343 -16.73 -34.86 -3.03
C THR A 343 -16.16 -33.93 -1.94
N GLU A 344 -15.69 -32.72 -2.22
CA GLU A 344 -16.51 -31.48 -2.32
C GLU A 344 -15.80 -30.32 -3.07
N ARG A 345 -14.61 -30.55 -3.67
CA ARG A 345 -13.84 -29.52 -4.41
C ARG A 345 -14.22 -29.36 -5.90
N ILE A 346 -15.38 -29.89 -6.29
CA ILE A 346 -15.82 -30.03 -7.69
C ILE A 346 -16.12 -28.67 -8.36
N SER A 347 -16.25 -27.59 -7.60
CA SER A 347 -16.72 -26.28 -8.08
C SER A 347 -15.66 -25.36 -8.71
N ARG A 348 -14.41 -25.80 -8.96
CA ARG A 348 -13.33 -24.90 -9.46
C ARG A 348 -12.62 -25.34 -10.75
N LEU A 349 -13.14 -26.35 -11.46
CA LEU A 349 -12.56 -26.75 -12.75
C LEU A 349 -13.13 -25.85 -13.86
N ILE A 350 -12.29 -24.96 -14.38
CA ILE A 350 -12.68 -23.98 -15.40
C ILE A 350 -12.42 -24.60 -16.77
N GLN A 351 -13.43 -24.65 -17.64
CA GLN A 351 -13.23 -25.10 -19.02
C GLN A 351 -12.68 -23.97 -19.87
N VAL A 352 -11.60 -24.26 -20.62
CA VAL A 352 -10.91 -23.32 -21.50
C VAL A 352 -10.62 -23.95 -22.85
N GLU A 353 -10.48 -23.12 -23.88
CA GLU A 353 -10.01 -23.56 -25.20
C GLU A 353 -8.48 -23.74 -25.17
N GLU A 354 -7.90 -24.48 -26.12
CA GLU A 354 -6.44 -24.65 -26.15
C GLU A 354 -5.72 -23.32 -26.45
N ALA A 355 -6.37 -22.43 -27.21
CA ALA A 355 -5.90 -21.07 -27.48
C ALA A 355 -5.66 -20.25 -26.20
N ASP A 356 -6.50 -20.44 -25.16
CA ASP A 356 -6.36 -19.77 -23.87
C ASP A 356 -5.13 -20.26 -23.10
N LEU A 357 -4.63 -21.47 -23.42
CA LEU A 357 -3.47 -22.07 -22.77
C LEU A 357 -2.15 -21.68 -23.42
N VAL A 358 -2.16 -21.03 -24.59
CA VAL A 358 -0.94 -20.67 -25.34
C VAL A 358 -0.11 -19.61 -24.62
N TRP A 359 -0.77 -18.75 -23.84
CA TRP A 359 -0.14 -17.68 -23.05
C TRP A 359 0.70 -18.18 -21.86
N TYR A 360 0.65 -19.48 -21.55
CA TYR A 360 1.36 -20.08 -20.43
C TYR A 360 2.51 -20.96 -20.88
N ALA A 361 3.71 -20.68 -20.36
CA ALA A 361 4.87 -21.55 -20.54
C ALA A 361 4.59 -22.95 -19.95
N TRP A 362 5.00 -23.99 -20.67
CA TRP A 362 4.80 -25.38 -20.29
C TRP A 362 6.01 -25.91 -19.53
N GLU A 363 5.77 -26.42 -18.32
CA GLU A 363 6.74 -27.21 -17.58
C GLU A 363 6.22 -28.64 -17.39
N LYS A 364 7.05 -29.60 -17.81
CA LYS A 364 6.79 -31.02 -17.64
C LYS A 364 7.21 -31.41 -16.22
N HIS A 365 6.28 -31.93 -15.44
CA HIS A 365 6.60 -32.67 -14.21
C HIS A 365 6.95 -34.12 -14.55
#